data_AF-A0A938BQ21-F1
#
_entry.id   AF-A0A938BQ21-F1
#
_cell.length_a   1.000
_cell.length_b   1.000
_cell.length_c   1.000
_cell.angle_alpha   90.00
_cell.angle_beta   90.00
_cell.angle_gamma   90.00
#
_symmetry.space_group_name_H-M   'P 1'
#
loop_
_entity.id
_entity.type
_entity.pdbx_description
1 polymer ?
#
loop_
_entity_poly.entity_id
_entity_poly.type
_entity_poly.pdbx_seq_one_letter_code
_entity_poly.pdbx_strand_id
1 'polypeptide(L)'
;MSRIGIISDTHDRLDKVRSAVALFNRLKPDRVVHCGDVVAQFVLSEMRSLSMPVSVVFGNCDGDRVGLRRRAAELGFASDEGPLGFEQGGRRFVVSHQLRHEGSRPVIINPGEACGWLFGRSTAALLDTETAEVEVFDL
;
A
#
# COMPACT_ATOMS: atom_id res chain seq x y z
N MET A 1 -0.20 15.85 -12.91
CA MET A 1 -0.51 15.43 -11.53
C MET A 1 -0.50 13.92 -11.45
N SER A 2 0.69 13.36 -11.27
CA SER A 2 0.85 11.93 -11.03
C SER A 2 0.82 11.61 -9.54
N ARG A 3 -0.05 10.68 -9.11
CA ARG A 3 -0.38 10.43 -7.70
C ARG A 3 -0.37 8.94 -7.34
N ILE A 4 0.01 8.64 -6.10
CA ILE A 4 0.11 7.27 -5.56
C ILE A 4 -0.75 7.18 -4.29
N GLY A 5 -1.68 6.22 -4.26
CA GLY A 5 -2.37 5.83 -3.03
C GLY A 5 -1.50 4.86 -2.22
N ILE A 6 -1.39 5.07 -0.92
CA ILE A 6 -0.51 4.30 -0.03
C ILE A 6 -1.34 3.80 1.16
N ILE A 7 -1.24 2.51 1.46
CA ILE A 7 -1.86 1.84 2.60
C ILE A 7 -0.87 0.82 3.20
N SER A 8 -0.99 0.48 4.48
CA SER A 8 -0.18 -0.54 5.14
C SER A 8 -0.97 -1.19 6.28
N ASP A 9 -0.51 -2.33 6.78
CA ASP A 9 -0.97 -2.89 8.06
C ASP A 9 -2.50 -3.01 8.11
N THR A 10 -3.08 -3.67 7.10
CA THR A 10 -4.52 -3.89 7.06
C THR A 10 -4.93 -5.00 8.00
N HIS A 11 -4.04 -5.97 8.26
CA HIS A 11 -4.22 -7.07 9.20
C HIS A 11 -5.64 -7.63 9.19
N ASP A 12 -6.11 -8.15 8.05
CA ASP A 12 -7.43 -8.76 7.93
C ASP A 12 -8.65 -7.84 8.21
N ARG A 13 -8.45 -6.55 8.49
CA ARG A 13 -9.50 -5.61 8.87
C ARG A 13 -10.30 -5.11 7.66
N LEU A 14 -11.22 -5.97 7.19
CA LEU A 14 -11.96 -5.78 5.95
C LEU A 14 -12.83 -4.51 5.89
N ASP A 15 -13.39 -4.03 7.02
CA ASP A 15 -14.13 -2.76 7.04
C ASP A 15 -13.25 -1.59 6.59
N LYS A 16 -11.98 -1.56 7.05
CA LYS A 16 -11.03 -0.50 6.69
C LYS A 16 -10.42 -0.69 5.31
N VAL A 17 -10.21 -1.93 4.89
CA VAL A 17 -9.83 -2.23 3.49
C VAL A 17 -10.90 -1.70 2.53
N ARG A 18 -12.19 -1.93 2.82
CA ARG A 18 -13.31 -1.39 2.03
C ARG A 18 -13.34 0.13 2.00
N SER A 19 -13.16 0.78 3.15
CA SER A 19 -13.04 2.24 3.22
C SER A 19 -11.92 2.75 2.32
N ALA A 20 -10.75 2.12 2.36
CA ALA A 20 -9.61 2.52 1.54
C ALA A 20 -9.86 2.28 0.04
N VAL A 21 -10.49 1.16 -0.33
CA VAL A 21 -10.89 0.88 -1.71
C VAL A 21 -11.85 1.95 -2.22
N ALA A 22 -12.87 2.31 -1.45
CA ALA A 22 -13.81 3.36 -1.80
C ALA A 22 -13.12 4.74 -1.93
N LEU A 23 -12.22 5.06 -1.01
CA LEU A 23 -11.41 6.28 -1.03
C LEU A 23 -10.57 6.36 -2.30
N PHE A 24 -9.78 5.33 -2.61
CA PHE A 24 -8.89 5.35 -3.78
C PHE A 24 -9.66 5.34 -5.10
N ASN A 25 -10.77 4.62 -5.19
CA ASN A 25 -11.64 4.68 -6.38
C ASN A 25 -12.26 6.08 -6.58
N ARG A 26 -12.54 6.82 -5.50
CA ARG A 26 -12.99 8.22 -5.56
C ARG A 26 -11.88 9.16 -6.00
N LEU A 27 -10.69 9.03 -5.41
CA LEU A 27 -9.55 9.93 -5.64
C LEU A 27 -8.81 9.68 -6.96
N LYS A 28 -8.90 8.44 -7.48
CA LYS A 28 -8.28 7.96 -8.72
C LYS A 28 -6.78 8.28 -8.79
N PRO A 29 -5.94 7.78 -7.86
CA PRO A 29 -4.49 7.78 -8.06
C PRO A 29 -4.11 6.91 -9.27
N ASP A 30 -2.91 7.12 -9.80
CA ASP A 30 -2.39 6.32 -10.93
C ASP A 30 -2.15 4.86 -10.53
N ARG A 31 -1.88 4.63 -9.23
CA ARG A 31 -1.70 3.30 -8.63
C ARG A 31 -1.96 3.32 -7.13
N VAL A 32 -2.13 2.14 -6.55
CA VAL A 32 -2.13 1.92 -5.10
C VAL A 32 -0.99 1.00 -4.70
N VAL A 33 -0.36 1.29 -3.56
CA VAL A 33 0.70 0.51 -2.95
C VAL A 33 0.28 0.08 -1.54
N HIS A 34 0.36 -1.22 -1.25
CA HIS A 34 0.24 -1.79 0.10
C HIS A 34 1.64 -2.11 0.66
N CYS A 35 2.01 -1.52 1.79
CA CYS A 35 3.38 -1.59 2.33
C CYS A 35 3.63 -2.77 3.28
N GLY A 36 2.89 -3.88 3.14
CA GLY A 36 3.03 -5.05 4.03
C GLY A 36 1.96 -5.18 5.10
N ASP A 37 2.00 -6.34 5.76
CA ASP A 37 1.04 -6.77 6.79
C ASP A 37 -0.40 -6.75 6.27
N VAL A 38 -0.58 -7.45 5.15
CA VAL A 38 -1.88 -7.80 4.55
C VAL A 38 -2.56 -8.88 5.39
N VAL A 39 -1.77 -9.81 5.90
CA VAL A 39 -2.07 -11.01 6.70
C VAL A 39 -2.68 -12.15 5.88
N ALA A 40 -3.89 -12.01 5.34
CA ALA A 40 -4.54 -13.11 4.62
C ALA A 40 -4.91 -12.80 3.16
N GLN A 41 -5.02 -13.86 2.35
CA GLN A 41 -5.35 -13.78 0.91
C GLN A 41 -6.72 -13.12 0.62
N PHE A 42 -7.67 -13.18 1.57
CA PHE A 42 -8.98 -12.55 1.39
C PHE A 42 -8.89 -11.03 1.40
N VAL A 43 -7.89 -10.43 2.04
CA VAL A 43 -7.66 -8.99 2.00
C VAL A 43 -7.31 -8.54 0.58
N LEU A 44 -6.41 -9.27 -0.09
CA LEU A 44 -6.10 -9.02 -1.51
C LEU A 44 -7.36 -9.16 -2.39
N SER A 45 -8.24 -10.11 -2.05
CA SER A 45 -9.49 -10.31 -2.77
C SER A 45 -10.43 -9.11 -2.64
N GLU A 46 -10.49 -8.47 -1.48
CA GLU A 46 -11.26 -7.24 -1.27
C GLU A 46 -10.68 -6.06 -2.08
N MET A 47 -9.35 -6.00 -2.21
CA MET A 47 -8.67 -4.98 -3.02
C MET A 47 -8.89 -5.13 -4.53
N ARG A 48 -9.46 -6.24 -5.03
CA ARG A 48 -9.79 -6.47 -6.45
C ARG A 48 -10.66 -5.35 -7.05
N SER A 49 -11.47 -4.69 -6.21
CA SER A 49 -12.36 -3.62 -6.64
C SER A 49 -11.66 -2.29 -6.91
N LEU A 50 -10.35 -2.19 -6.69
CA LEU A 50 -9.56 -1.02 -7.09
C LEU A 50 -9.50 -0.91 -8.62
N SER A 51 -9.82 0.26 -9.16
CA SER A 51 -9.84 0.50 -10.60
C SER A 51 -8.48 0.86 -11.21
N MET A 52 -7.42 0.78 -10.41
CA MET A 52 -6.05 1.15 -10.76
C MET A 52 -5.08 0.02 -10.39
N PRO A 53 -3.87 -0.01 -10.99
CA PRO A 53 -2.85 -0.99 -10.66
C PRO A 53 -2.52 -1.01 -9.15
N VAL A 54 -2.35 -2.21 -8.61
CA VAL A 54 -2.01 -2.44 -7.20
C VAL A 54 -0.63 -3.08 -7.10
N SER A 55 0.14 -2.67 -6.12
CA SER A 55 1.40 -3.31 -5.76
C SER A 55 1.47 -3.57 -4.27
N VAL A 56 2.00 -4.73 -3.89
CA VAL A 56 2.01 -5.21 -2.51
C VAL A 56 3.44 -5.60 -2.14
N VAL A 57 3.96 -5.02 -1.08
CA VAL A 57 5.16 -5.55 -0.41
C VAL A 57 4.69 -6.41 0.74
N PHE A 58 5.41 -7.47 1.08
CA PHE A 58 5.04 -8.31 2.21
C PHE A 58 5.71 -7.85 3.51
N GLY A 59 4.93 -7.74 4.58
CA GLY A 59 5.35 -7.36 5.94
C GLY A 59 5.56 -8.57 6.84
N ASN A 60 6.15 -8.41 8.02
CA ASN A 60 6.57 -9.56 8.85
C ASN A 60 5.41 -10.43 9.37
N CYS A 61 4.17 -9.94 9.39
CA CYS A 61 2.98 -10.71 9.77
C CYS A 61 2.39 -11.51 8.61
N ASP A 62 2.85 -11.30 7.37
CA ASP A 62 2.43 -12.07 6.20
C ASP A 62 3.06 -13.48 6.25
N GLY A 63 2.39 -14.44 6.89
CA GLY A 63 2.89 -15.80 7.07
C GLY A 63 2.80 -16.67 5.80
N ASP A 64 1.65 -16.63 5.12
CA ASP A 64 1.39 -17.41 3.91
C ASP A 64 1.91 -16.70 2.65
N ARG A 65 3.24 -16.55 2.54
CA ARG A 65 3.88 -15.87 1.40
C ARG A 65 3.52 -16.48 0.06
N VAL A 66 3.44 -17.81 0.00
CA VAL A 66 3.17 -18.54 -1.24
C VAL A 66 1.74 -18.29 -1.68
N GLY A 67 0.78 -18.40 -0.77
CA GLY A 67 -0.62 -18.12 -1.05
C GLY A 67 -0.88 -16.65 -1.38
N LEU A 68 -0.26 -15.72 -0.66
CA LEU A 68 -0.36 -14.29 -0.96
C LEU A 68 0.19 -13.94 -2.35
N ARG A 69 1.37 -14.46 -2.71
CA ARG A 69 1.92 -14.29 -4.08
C ARG A 69 1.00 -14.85 -5.14
N ARG A 70 0.53 -16.08 -4.95
CA ARG A 70 -0.41 -16.73 -5.88
C ARG A 70 -1.65 -15.88 -6.06
N ARG A 71 -2.23 -15.42 -4.94
CA ARG A 71 -3.45 -14.61 -4.98
C ARG A 71 -3.23 -13.25 -5.64
N ALA A 72 -2.12 -12.59 -5.35
CA ALA A 72 -1.73 -11.34 -6.01
C ALA A 72 -1.63 -11.54 -7.53
N ALA A 73 -0.95 -12.60 -7.98
CA ALA A 73 -0.83 -12.93 -9.40
C ALA A 73 -2.18 -13.21 -10.09
N GLU A 74 -3.07 -13.97 -9.43
CA GLU A 74 -4.44 -14.21 -9.92
C GLU A 74 -5.26 -12.92 -10.11
N LEU A 75 -4.96 -11.89 -9.31
CA LEU A 75 -5.62 -10.58 -9.35
C LEU A 75 -4.90 -9.56 -10.25
N GLY A 76 -3.75 -9.93 -10.84
CA GLY A 76 -2.93 -9.02 -11.63
C GLY A 76 -2.17 -7.97 -10.80
N PHE A 77 -1.98 -8.22 -9.50
CA PHE A 77 -1.22 -7.34 -8.62
C PHE A 77 0.27 -7.67 -8.69
N ALA A 78 1.12 -6.65 -8.70
CA ALA A 78 2.54 -6.85 -8.48
C ALA A 78 2.78 -7.15 -6.99
N SER A 79 3.62 -8.14 -6.66
CA SER A 79 3.95 -8.45 -5.27
C SER A 79 5.41 -8.87 -5.10
N ASP A 80 6.07 -8.42 -4.02
CA ASP A 80 7.46 -8.76 -3.71
C ASP A 80 7.68 -8.89 -2.18
N GLU A 81 8.75 -9.60 -1.76
CA GLU A 81 9.23 -9.55 -0.36
C GLU A 81 9.66 -8.13 0.05
N GLY A 82 9.97 -7.31 -0.94
CA GLY A 82 10.50 -5.97 -0.77
C GLY A 82 12.03 -5.95 -0.66
N PRO A 83 12.63 -4.76 -0.77
CA PRO A 83 11.96 -3.50 -1.10
C PRO A 83 11.52 -3.46 -2.58
N LEU A 84 10.32 -2.92 -2.84
CA LEU A 84 9.83 -2.70 -4.20
C LEU A 84 10.29 -1.32 -4.68
N GLY A 85 11.14 -1.30 -5.71
CA GLY A 85 11.60 -0.08 -6.38
C GLY A 85 10.77 0.24 -7.63
N PHE A 86 10.37 1.49 -7.82
CA PHE A 86 9.78 1.96 -9.07
C PHE A 86 10.04 3.44 -9.32
N GLU A 87 9.81 3.89 -10.55
CA GLU A 87 9.91 5.31 -10.92
C GLU A 87 8.53 5.83 -11.35
N GLN A 88 8.18 7.02 -10.87
CA GLN A 88 6.94 7.71 -11.24
C GLN A 88 7.14 9.23 -11.11
N GLY A 89 6.65 10.01 -12.06
CA GLY A 89 6.81 11.47 -12.03
C GLY A 89 8.27 11.95 -12.00
N GLY A 90 9.20 11.18 -12.58
CA GLY A 90 10.64 11.49 -12.58
C GLY A 90 11.32 11.30 -11.21
N ARG A 91 10.66 10.65 -10.25
CA ARG A 91 11.21 10.32 -8.93
C ARG A 91 11.26 8.81 -8.74
N ARG A 92 12.31 8.35 -8.05
CA ARG A 92 12.47 6.97 -7.63
C ARG A 92 11.81 6.76 -6.26
N PHE A 93 11.00 5.72 -6.16
CA PHE A 93 10.33 5.29 -4.95
C PHE A 93 10.83 3.91 -4.54
N VAL A 94 10.93 3.72 -3.23
CA VAL A 94 11.26 2.45 -2.60
C VAL A 94 10.21 2.19 -1.54
N VAL A 95 9.54 1.05 -1.64
CA VAL A 95 8.51 0.62 -0.69
C VAL A 95 9.05 -0.55 0.11
N SER A 96 8.96 -0.46 1.43
CA SER A 96 9.41 -1.49 2.34
C SER A 96 8.51 -1.49 3.57
N HIS A 97 8.28 -2.67 4.14
CA HIS A 97 7.65 -2.80 5.46
C HIS A 97 8.68 -2.64 6.60
N GLN A 98 9.98 -2.79 6.29
CA GLN A 98 11.07 -2.61 7.24
C GLN A 98 11.81 -1.30 7.00
N LEU A 99 12.25 -0.63 8.08
CA LEU A 99 13.09 0.56 7.99
C LEU A 99 14.42 0.19 7.30
N ARG A 100 14.71 0.83 6.16
CA ARG A 100 15.97 0.66 5.43
C ARG A 100 16.61 2.02 5.20
N HIS A 101 17.90 2.14 5.48
CA HIS A 101 18.68 3.33 5.20
C HIS A 101 19.37 3.17 3.84
N GLU A 102 18.94 3.94 2.83
CA GLU A 102 19.64 4.04 1.55
C GLU A 102 20.28 5.43 1.40
N GLY A 103 21.56 5.44 1.04
CA GLY A 103 22.41 6.63 0.95
C GLY A 103 22.09 7.52 -0.25
N SER A 104 20.96 8.22 -0.20
CA SER A 104 20.65 9.51 -0.85
C SER A 104 19.16 9.80 -0.62
N ARG A 105 18.78 11.08 -0.45
CA ARG A 105 17.45 11.57 -0.04
C ARG A 105 16.29 10.71 -0.57
N PRO A 106 15.73 9.78 0.24
CA PRO A 106 14.44 9.21 -0.07
C PRO A 106 13.35 10.11 0.52
N VAL A 107 12.21 10.18 -0.17
CA VAL A 107 10.96 10.59 0.47
C VAL A 107 10.48 9.39 1.27
N ILE A 108 10.53 9.48 2.60
CA ILE A 108 10.06 8.41 3.49
C ILE A 108 8.61 8.70 3.86
N ILE A 109 7.71 7.78 3.49
CA ILE A 109 6.29 7.86 3.83
C ILE A 109 5.92 6.59 4.57
N ASN A 110 5.40 6.76 5.79
CA ASN A 110 4.70 5.70 6.50
C ASN A 110 3.22 6.11 6.58
N PRO A 111 2.29 5.38 5.95
CA PRO A 111 0.88 5.74 5.91
C PRO A 111 0.15 5.53 7.24
N GLY A 112 0.83 5.03 8.28
CA GLY A 112 0.22 4.53 9.50
C GLY A 112 -0.37 3.14 9.31
N GLU A 113 -1.20 2.71 10.26
CA GLU A 113 -1.91 1.43 10.21
C GLU A 113 -3.31 1.60 9.63
N ALA A 114 -3.65 0.82 8.60
CA ALA A 114 -5.04 0.79 8.13
C ALA A 114 -5.94 0.07 9.15
N CYS A 115 -5.42 -0.94 9.85
CA CYS A 115 -6.17 -1.67 10.85
C CYS A 115 -6.52 -0.82 12.08
N GLY A 116 -5.74 0.20 12.43
CA GLY A 116 -6.02 1.07 13.58
C GLY A 116 -6.01 0.37 14.94
N TRP A 117 -5.40 -0.82 15.07
CA TRP A 117 -5.47 -1.63 16.29
C TRP A 117 -4.55 -1.17 17.39
N LEU A 118 -3.36 -0.64 17.06
CA LEU A 118 -2.38 -0.24 18.06
C LEU A 118 -2.64 1.18 18.58
N PHE A 119 -3.06 2.09 17.70
CA PHE A 119 -3.14 3.52 17.99
C PHE A 119 -4.57 4.09 17.86
N GLY A 120 -5.54 3.25 17.48
CA GLY A 120 -6.95 3.64 17.41
C GLY A 120 -7.32 4.55 16.24
N ARG A 121 -6.38 4.77 15.31
CA ARG A 121 -6.57 5.62 14.13
C ARG A 121 -6.23 4.83 12.87
N SER A 122 -7.23 4.58 12.04
CA SER A 122 -7.08 3.90 10.75
C SER A 122 -6.79 4.92 9.65
N THR A 123 -5.67 4.79 8.95
CA THR A 123 -5.26 5.79 7.94
C THR A 123 -4.84 5.21 6.59
N ALA A 124 -4.97 6.04 5.56
CA ALA A 124 -4.34 5.87 4.25
C ALA A 124 -3.76 7.20 3.80
N ALA A 125 -2.82 7.18 2.84
CA ALA A 125 -2.19 8.38 2.31
C ALA A 125 -2.31 8.50 0.79
N LEU A 126 -2.29 9.73 0.29
CA LEU A 126 -2.15 10.08 -1.11
C LEU A 126 -0.90 10.94 -1.27
N LEU A 127 0.03 10.49 -2.11
CA LEU A 127 1.24 11.23 -2.46
C LEU A 127 1.07 11.86 -3.85
N ASP A 128 1.37 13.15 -3.95
CA ASP A 128 1.66 13.79 -5.23
C ASP A 128 3.16 13.63 -5.57
N THR A 129 3.45 12.99 -6.70
CA THR A 129 4.84 12.66 -7.07
C THR A 129 5.59 13.84 -7.65
N GLU A 130 4.91 14.90 -8.09
CA GLU A 130 5.53 16.11 -8.62
C GLU A 130 5.98 17.00 -7.44
N THR A 131 5.07 17.27 -6.50
CA THR A 131 5.30 18.17 -5.36
C THR A 131 5.93 17.49 -4.13
N ALA A 132 5.82 16.16 -4.03
CA ALA A 132 6.14 15.37 -2.83
C ALA A 132 5.25 15.69 -1.61
N GLU A 133 4.10 16.34 -1.83
CA GLU A 133 3.10 16.56 -0.79
C GLU A 133 2.32 15.27 -0.50
N VAL A 134 1.98 15.08 0.77
CA VAL A 134 1.23 13.92 1.26
C VAL A 134 -0.01 14.38 1.97
N GLU A 135 -1.16 13.84 1.55
CA GLU A 135 -2.43 14.01 2.24
C GLU A 135 -2.78 12.69 2.95
N VAL A 136 -3.21 12.78 4.22
CA VAL A 136 -3.57 11.61 5.05
C VAL A 136 -5.06 11.64 5.31
N PHE A 137 -5.70 10.49 5.13
CA PHE A 137 -7.14 10.29 5.28
C PHE A 137 -7.43 9.29 6.39
N ASP A 138 -8.49 9.55 7.15
CA ASP A 138 -9.05 8.57 8.06
C ASP A 138 -9.95 7.58 7.28
N LEU A 139 -9.86 6.30 7.65
CA LEU A 139 -10.61 5.17 7.06
C LEU A 139 -11.74 4.69 7.97
#